data_AF-A0A150XU98-F1
#
_entry.id   AF-A0A150XU98-F1
#
_cell.length_a   1.000
_cell.length_b   1.000
_cell.length_c   1.000
_cell.angle_alpha   90.00
_cell.angle_beta   90.00
_cell.angle_gamma   90.00
#
_symmetry.space_group_name_H-M   'P 1'
#
loop_
_entity.id
_entity.type
_entity.pdbx_description
1 polymer ?
#
loop_
_entity_poly.entity_id
_entity_poly.type
_entity_poly.pdbx_seq_one_letter_code
_entity_poly.pdbx_strand_id
1 'polypeptide(L)'
;MAWAQETINTNILNLIVLGGDQKSTGASIELLPIAIIDIEPETLAGAGGGAGAGTEAGLPPPSSGGADLSNLWINFTHRAQNYQPARIYVSTNQPIPNGMKIEVQITQTGTGGNYPKNPNTNKIRLSQTEQVIVYDFANGYTGDGLNRGYHITYTISNSKTLPAGFEVIYRIQ
;
A
#
# COMPACT_ATOMS: atom_id res chain seq x y z
N MET A 1 -14.78 -29.30 -73.32
CA MET A 1 -14.23 -28.18 -72.55
C MET A 1 -15.31 -27.71 -71.59
N ALA A 2 -15.29 -28.17 -70.34
CA ALA A 2 -16.25 -27.76 -69.32
C ALA A 2 -15.51 -26.89 -68.30
N TRP A 3 -15.98 -25.67 -68.10
CA TRP A 3 -15.44 -24.76 -67.11
C TRP A 3 -15.96 -25.19 -65.74
N ALA A 4 -15.05 -25.61 -64.85
CA ALA A 4 -15.40 -25.80 -63.45
C ALA A 4 -15.36 -24.43 -62.77
N GLN A 5 -16.49 -24.01 -62.19
CA GLN A 5 -16.55 -22.86 -61.30
C GLN A 5 -16.19 -23.32 -59.89
N GLU A 6 -15.13 -22.76 -59.31
CA GLU A 6 -14.79 -22.96 -57.91
C GLU A 6 -15.86 -22.28 -57.04
N THR A 7 -16.57 -23.08 -56.25
CA THR A 7 -17.55 -22.59 -55.27
C THR A 7 -16.86 -22.47 -53.93
N ILE A 8 -16.68 -21.25 -53.43
CA ILE A 8 -16.14 -21.03 -52.09
C ILE A 8 -17.23 -21.36 -51.07
N ASN A 9 -17.01 -22.41 -50.28
CA ASN A 9 -17.86 -22.79 -49.18
C ASN A 9 -17.54 -21.93 -47.95
N THR A 10 -18.44 -20.99 -47.62
CA THR A 10 -18.27 -20.06 -46.50
C THR A 10 -18.55 -20.68 -45.13
N ASN A 11 -18.94 -21.96 -45.06
CA ASN A 11 -19.17 -22.67 -43.79
C ASN A 11 -17.89 -23.32 -43.21
N ILE A 12 -16.76 -23.21 -43.91
CA ILE A 12 -15.43 -23.66 -43.45
C ILE A 12 -14.50 -22.47 -43.24
N LEU A 13 -14.93 -21.50 -42.42
CA LEU A 13 -14.15 -20.31 -42.05
C LEU A 13 -12.78 -20.66 -41.44
N ASN A 14 -12.63 -21.85 -40.84
CA ASN A 14 -11.37 -22.32 -40.27
C ASN A 14 -10.36 -22.83 -41.31
N LEU A 15 -10.78 -23.03 -42.56
CA LEU A 15 -9.92 -23.52 -43.66
C LEU A 15 -9.49 -22.40 -44.62
N ILE A 16 -10.06 -21.20 -44.47
CA ILE A 16 -9.67 -20.02 -45.25
C ILE A 16 -8.54 -19.33 -44.50
N VAL A 17 -7.29 -19.73 -44.79
CA VAL A 17 -6.12 -18.92 -44.46
C VAL A 17 -6.07 -17.76 -45.46
N LEU A 18 -6.72 -16.64 -45.12
CA LEU A 18 -6.55 -15.39 -45.86
C LEU A 18 -5.07 -14.99 -45.73
N GLY A 19 -4.35 -14.98 -46.85
CA GLY A 19 -2.90 -14.87 -46.90
C GLY A 19 -2.31 -13.72 -46.06
N GLY A 20 -1.22 -14.05 -45.37
CA GLY A 20 -0.38 -13.18 -44.56
C GLY A 20 0.48 -14.05 -43.65
N ASP A 21 1.78 -13.74 -43.50
CA ASP A 21 2.66 -14.45 -42.56
C ASP A 21 2.15 -14.21 -41.13
N GLN A 22 1.53 -15.22 -40.51
CA GLN A 22 1.06 -15.15 -39.13
C GLN A 22 2.26 -15.23 -38.20
N LYS A 23 2.93 -14.10 -38.02
CA LYS A 23 4.10 -13.99 -37.16
C LYS A 23 3.69 -13.55 -35.77
N SER A 24 3.94 -14.39 -34.77
CA SER A 24 3.87 -13.97 -33.37
C SER A 24 5.13 -13.17 -33.01
N THR A 25 4.95 -12.04 -32.33
CA THR A 25 6.05 -11.30 -31.69
C THR A 25 5.83 -11.38 -30.19
N GLY A 26 6.74 -12.03 -29.48
CA GLY A 26 6.72 -12.05 -28.02
C GLY A 26 7.14 -10.70 -27.45
N ALA A 27 6.46 -10.26 -26.39
CA ALA A 27 6.88 -9.15 -25.55
C ALA A 27 6.91 -9.61 -24.10
N SER A 28 7.89 -9.14 -23.33
CA SER A 28 8.00 -9.38 -21.89
C SER A 28 7.81 -8.06 -21.14
N ILE A 29 6.97 -8.09 -20.10
CA ILE A 29 6.84 -7.00 -19.13
C ILE A 29 7.32 -7.53 -17.79
N GLU A 30 8.38 -6.92 -17.26
CA GLU A 30 8.87 -7.20 -15.92
C GLU A 30 8.54 -6.02 -15.01
N LEU A 31 7.87 -6.31 -13.90
CA LEU A 31 7.74 -5.35 -12.81
C LEU A 31 8.92 -5.56 -11.86
N LEU A 32 9.54 -4.48 -11.40
CA LEU A 32 10.53 -4.52 -10.33
C LEU A 32 9.84 -4.69 -8.96
N PRO A 33 10.58 -5.09 -7.91
CA PRO A 33 10.05 -5.04 -6.56
C PRO A 33 9.60 -3.63 -6.19
N ILE A 34 8.48 -3.53 -5.48
CA ILE A 34 7.94 -2.25 -5.02
C ILE A 34 7.47 -2.39 -3.58
N ALA A 35 7.77 -1.38 -2.77
CA ALA A 35 7.35 -1.28 -1.40
C ALA A 35 6.94 0.18 -1.14
N ILE A 36 5.64 0.42 -1.10
CA ILE A 36 5.06 1.72 -0.77
C ILE A 36 4.20 1.53 0.48
N ILE A 37 4.38 2.43 1.43
CA ILE A 37 3.57 2.53 2.63
C ILE A 37 3.05 3.96 2.73
N ASP A 38 1.81 4.07 3.18
CA ASP A 38 1.13 5.33 3.38
C ASP A 38 0.41 5.32 4.73
N ILE A 39 0.33 6.51 5.35
CA ILE A 39 -0.34 6.72 6.63
C ILE A 39 -1.34 7.85 6.42
N GLU A 40 -2.60 7.49 6.43
CA GLU A 40 -3.67 8.42 6.17
C GLU A 40 -4.42 8.75 7.46
N PRO A 41 -4.52 10.03 7.84
CA PRO A 41 -5.50 10.46 8.83
C PRO A 41 -6.91 10.45 8.24
N GLU A 42 -7.91 10.37 9.11
CA GLU A 42 -9.26 10.75 8.70
C GLU A 42 -9.23 12.15 8.09
N THR A 43 -9.83 12.27 6.91
CA THR A 43 -10.07 13.55 6.26
C THR A 43 -10.50 14.58 7.29
N LEU A 44 -9.73 15.66 7.40
CA LEU A 44 -10.13 16.84 8.15
C LEU A 44 -11.50 17.29 7.59
N ALA A 45 -12.58 16.88 8.24
CA ALA A 45 -13.93 17.31 7.94
C ALA A 45 -14.04 18.80 8.33
N GLY A 46 -13.54 19.69 7.48
CA GLY A 46 -13.50 21.12 7.80
C GLY A 46 -12.69 22.04 6.89
N ALA A 47 -11.95 21.58 5.89
CA ALA A 47 -11.39 22.46 4.87
C ALA A 47 -12.39 22.62 3.71
N GLY A 48 -13.43 23.42 3.94
CA GLY A 48 -14.32 23.87 2.87
C GLY A 48 -13.52 24.60 1.80
N GLY A 49 -13.55 24.08 0.57
CA GLY A 49 -13.20 24.79 -0.66
C GLY A 49 -11.72 25.11 -0.88
N GLY A 50 -11.03 24.28 -1.66
CA GLY A 50 -10.00 24.79 -2.57
C GLY A 50 -8.54 24.40 -2.34
N ALA A 51 -8.20 23.53 -1.39
CA ALA A 51 -6.84 22.98 -1.28
C ALA A 51 -6.89 21.48 -1.56
N GLY A 52 -6.27 21.05 -2.67
CA GLY A 52 -6.28 19.68 -3.15
C GLY A 52 -5.88 18.70 -2.05
N ALA A 53 -6.77 17.74 -1.77
CA ALA A 53 -6.37 16.50 -1.13
C ALA A 53 -5.17 15.96 -1.90
N GLY A 54 -4.08 15.61 -1.21
CA GLY A 54 -2.92 15.00 -1.84
C GLY A 54 -3.37 13.74 -2.58
N THR A 55 -3.50 13.84 -3.90
CA THR A 55 -3.92 12.74 -4.77
C THR A 55 -2.78 11.78 -5.10
N GLU A 56 -1.60 11.99 -4.51
CA GLU A 56 -0.39 11.22 -4.76
C GLU A 56 0.24 10.78 -3.44
N ALA A 57 0.58 9.49 -3.36
CA ALA A 57 1.32 8.92 -2.23
C ALA A 57 2.64 9.66 -2.02
N GLY A 58 2.93 10.04 -0.77
CA GLY A 58 4.18 10.69 -0.38
C GLY A 58 4.12 12.21 -0.24
N LEU A 59 2.97 12.84 -0.48
CA LEU A 59 2.78 14.25 -0.11
C LEU A 59 2.54 14.38 1.41
N PRO A 60 3.22 15.33 2.09
CA PRO A 60 2.95 15.56 3.50
C PRO A 60 1.50 16.02 3.68
N PRO A 61 0.83 15.62 4.78
CA PRO A 61 -0.52 16.09 5.07
C PRO A 61 -0.54 17.62 5.13
N PRO A 62 -1.60 18.28 4.61
CA PRO A 62 -1.67 19.73 4.59
C PRO A 62 -1.54 20.29 6.01
N SER A 63 -0.55 21.17 6.20
CA SER A 63 -0.12 21.74 7.48
C SER A 63 -1.16 22.56 8.27
N SER A 64 -2.41 22.66 7.79
CA SER A 64 -3.42 23.59 8.30
C SER A 64 -4.46 22.97 9.24
N GLY A 65 -4.27 21.74 9.70
CA GLY A 65 -5.09 21.13 10.75
C GLY A 65 -4.24 20.14 11.53
N GLY A 66 -4.31 20.14 12.86
CA GLY A 66 -3.65 19.11 13.65
C GLY A 66 -4.11 17.74 13.16
N ALA A 67 -3.18 16.87 12.81
CA ALA A 67 -3.50 15.51 12.40
C ALA A 67 -4.24 14.82 13.56
N ASP A 68 -5.44 14.31 13.30
CA ASP A 68 -6.11 13.47 14.29
C ASP A 68 -5.37 12.14 14.39
N LEU A 69 -4.64 11.96 15.49
CA LEU A 69 -3.93 10.72 15.80
C LEU A 69 -4.88 9.60 16.25
N SER A 70 -6.18 9.89 16.38
CA SER A 70 -7.19 8.94 16.84
C SER A 70 -7.70 8.02 15.74
N ASN A 71 -7.62 8.44 14.47
CA ASN A 71 -8.08 7.67 13.32
C ASN A 71 -7.05 7.71 12.19
N LEU A 72 -6.04 6.85 12.31
CA LEU A 72 -4.97 6.69 11.33
C LEU A 72 -5.01 5.29 10.72
N TRP A 73 -4.81 5.19 9.41
CA TRP A 73 -4.74 3.92 8.70
C TRP A 73 -3.40 3.77 7.97
N ILE A 74 -2.75 2.62 8.16
CA ILE A 74 -1.60 2.21 7.35
C ILE A 74 -2.13 1.52 6.10
N ASN A 75 -1.82 2.09 4.95
CA ASN A 75 -2.06 1.52 3.63
C ASN A 75 -0.72 1.13 3.00
N PHE A 76 -0.70 0.09 2.17
CA PHE A 76 0.52 -0.32 1.50
C PHE A 76 0.26 -0.97 0.15
N THR A 77 1.27 -0.91 -0.70
CA THR A 77 1.42 -1.76 -1.87
C THR A 77 2.80 -2.40 -1.82
N HIS A 78 2.84 -3.73 -1.84
CA HIS A 78 4.06 -4.48 -1.78
C HIS A 78 4.09 -5.58 -2.84
N ARG A 79 5.21 -5.66 -3.54
CA ARG A 79 5.57 -6.80 -4.40
C ARG A 79 7.03 -7.13 -4.17
N ALA A 80 7.29 -8.32 -3.65
CA ALA A 80 8.63 -8.84 -3.53
C ALA A 80 9.14 -9.42 -4.86
N GLN A 81 10.46 -9.40 -5.04
CA GLN A 81 11.10 -10.30 -5.99
C GLN A 81 10.89 -11.74 -5.52
N ASN A 82 10.52 -12.65 -6.43
CA ASN A 82 10.39 -14.08 -6.13
C ASN A 82 9.48 -14.42 -4.93
N TYR A 83 8.47 -13.60 -4.64
CA TYR A 83 7.52 -13.81 -3.52
C TYR A 83 8.20 -13.98 -2.15
N GLN A 84 9.34 -13.32 -1.93
CA GLN A 84 9.96 -13.31 -0.60
C GLN A 84 9.01 -12.71 0.44
N PRO A 85 8.89 -13.30 1.64
CA PRO A 85 8.05 -12.75 2.70
C PRO A 85 8.64 -11.45 3.22
N ALA A 86 7.77 -10.48 3.48
CA ALA A 86 8.07 -9.20 4.10
C ALA A 86 7.21 -8.98 5.35
N ARG A 87 7.61 -7.97 6.12
CA ARG A 87 6.99 -7.51 7.36
C ARG A 87 6.93 -5.99 7.38
N ILE A 88 5.98 -5.43 8.12
CA ILE A 88 5.97 -3.99 8.41
C ILE A 88 6.59 -3.77 9.78
N TYR A 89 7.57 -2.88 9.84
CA TYR A 89 8.28 -2.45 11.04
C TYR A 89 7.90 -1.02 11.39
N VAL A 90 7.99 -0.71 12.68
CA VAL A 90 7.85 0.65 13.23
C VAL A 90 9.05 0.98 14.11
N SER A 91 9.53 2.22 14.03
CA SER A 91 10.58 2.77 14.88
C SER A 91 10.48 4.30 14.97
N THR A 92 11.39 4.94 15.70
CA THR A 92 11.56 6.39 15.72
C THR A 92 12.94 6.76 15.19
N ASN A 93 13.05 7.89 14.48
CA ASN A 93 14.35 8.38 14.01
C ASN A 93 15.24 8.91 15.15
N GLN A 94 14.61 9.37 16.23
CA GLN A 94 15.24 10.00 17.38
C GLN A 94 14.76 9.36 18.70
N PRO A 95 15.53 9.47 19.79
CA PRO A 95 15.13 8.93 21.08
C PRO A 95 13.89 9.63 21.63
N ILE A 96 13.01 8.86 22.26
CA ILE A 96 11.86 9.41 23.00
C ILE A 96 12.37 10.06 24.30
N PRO A 97 11.96 11.30 24.64
CA PRO A 97 12.38 11.99 25.84
C PRO A 97 12.20 11.16 27.12
N ASN A 98 13.16 11.26 28.06
CA ASN A 98 13.10 10.49 29.29
C ASN A 98 11.80 10.75 30.08
N GLY A 99 11.15 9.67 30.51
CA GLY A 99 9.86 9.67 31.20
C GLY A 99 8.63 9.66 30.27
N MET A 100 8.77 10.04 29.00
CA MET A 100 7.70 9.94 27.99
C MET A 100 7.64 8.51 27.44
N LYS A 101 6.42 8.04 27.14
CA LYS A 101 6.20 6.76 26.44
C LYS A 101 5.26 7.01 25.27
N ILE A 102 5.60 6.43 24.12
CA ILE A 102 4.74 6.37 22.95
C ILE A 102 4.58 4.90 22.61
N GLU A 103 3.34 4.46 22.53
CA GLU A 103 2.97 3.10 22.15
C GLU A 103 2.11 3.18 20.90
N VAL A 104 2.31 2.25 19.97
CA VAL A 104 1.45 2.05 18.79
C VAL A 104 0.80 0.69 18.87
N GLN A 105 -0.45 0.60 18.42
CA GLN A 105 -1.20 -0.64 18.38
C GLN A 105 -2.05 -0.70 17.11
N ILE A 106 -2.07 -1.85 16.45
CA ILE A 106 -3.08 -2.13 15.42
C ILE A 106 -4.35 -2.60 16.12
N THR A 107 -5.43 -1.85 15.97
CA THR A 107 -6.71 -2.14 16.64
C THR A 107 -7.76 -2.71 15.68
N GLN A 108 -7.63 -2.45 14.38
CA GLN A 108 -8.55 -2.98 13.36
C GLN A 108 -7.82 -3.29 12.05
N THR A 109 -8.38 -4.22 11.27
CA THR A 109 -7.92 -4.53 9.90
C THR A 109 -9.05 -4.28 8.93
N GLY A 110 -8.74 -3.53 7.86
CA GLY A 110 -9.67 -3.16 6.82
C GLY A 110 -10.17 -4.34 6.00
N THR A 111 -11.19 -4.06 5.19
CA THR A 111 -11.84 -5.07 4.34
C THR A 111 -11.42 -4.96 2.87
N GLY A 112 -10.77 -3.87 2.46
CA GLY A 112 -10.27 -3.70 1.10
C GLY A 112 -8.93 -4.37 0.82
N GLY A 113 -8.54 -4.36 -0.45
CA GLY A 113 -7.26 -4.86 -0.91
C GLY A 113 -7.17 -6.38 -1.01
N ASN A 114 -5.98 -6.86 -1.37
CA ASN A 114 -5.62 -8.27 -1.35
C ASN A 114 -4.27 -8.42 -0.65
N TYR A 115 -4.30 -8.84 0.61
CA TYR A 115 -3.12 -9.07 1.43
C TYR A 115 -3.46 -10.02 2.60
N PRO A 116 -2.46 -10.73 3.16
CA PRO A 116 -2.64 -11.51 4.39
C PRO A 116 -2.95 -10.62 5.59
N LYS A 117 -3.98 -10.95 6.36
CA LYS A 117 -4.40 -10.18 7.55
C LYS A 117 -3.68 -10.67 8.80
N ASN A 118 -2.38 -10.36 8.90
CA ASN A 118 -1.49 -10.84 9.97
C ASN A 118 -0.91 -9.70 10.85
N PRO A 119 -1.74 -8.82 11.45
CA PRO A 119 -1.23 -7.75 12.31
C PRO A 119 -0.71 -8.26 13.66
N ASN A 120 0.27 -7.56 14.22
CA ASN A 120 0.58 -7.61 15.64
C ASN A 120 -0.40 -6.69 16.39
N THR A 121 -1.33 -7.28 17.14
CA THR A 121 -2.36 -6.54 17.88
C THR A 121 -1.91 -6.10 19.27
N ASN A 122 -0.66 -6.42 19.68
CA ASN A 122 -0.11 -5.96 20.94
C ASN A 122 0.26 -4.48 20.89
N LYS A 123 0.28 -3.83 22.06
CA LYS A 123 0.88 -2.50 22.20
C LYS A 123 2.40 -2.62 22.06
N ILE A 124 2.96 -1.87 21.12
CA ILE A 124 4.38 -1.83 20.85
C ILE A 124 4.92 -0.49 21.34
N ARG A 125 5.84 -0.55 22.29
CA ARG A 125 6.55 0.65 22.77
C ARG A 125 7.55 1.08 21.70
N LEU A 126 7.40 2.32 21.23
CA LEU A 126 8.29 2.89 20.24
C LEU A 126 9.68 3.16 20.82
N SER A 127 10.67 2.96 19.97
CA SER A 127 12.07 3.30 20.21
C SER A 127 12.79 3.39 18.87
N GLN A 128 14.08 3.71 18.89
CA GLN A 128 14.92 3.67 17.69
C GLN A 128 15.15 2.24 17.18
N THR A 129 14.90 1.22 18.01
CA THR A 129 14.93 -0.18 17.59
C THR A 129 13.61 -0.52 16.90
N GLU A 130 13.72 -1.05 15.70
CA GLU A 130 12.56 -1.51 14.92
C GLU A 130 11.82 -2.64 15.61
N GLN A 131 10.50 -2.57 15.54
CA GLN A 131 9.59 -3.57 16.06
C GLN A 131 8.60 -3.96 14.97
N VAL A 132 8.29 -5.26 14.86
CA VAL A 132 7.35 -5.75 13.86
C VAL A 132 5.92 -5.45 14.28
N ILE A 133 5.16 -4.78 13.41
CA ILE A 133 3.73 -4.49 13.57
C ILE A 133 2.85 -5.34 12.65
N VAL A 134 3.37 -5.88 11.55
CA VAL A 134 2.63 -6.78 10.64
C VAL A 134 3.56 -7.89 10.18
N TYR A 135 3.09 -9.13 10.27
CA TYR A 135 3.87 -10.33 9.95
C TYR A 135 3.56 -10.86 8.55
N ASP A 136 4.58 -11.44 7.94
CA ASP A 136 4.53 -12.42 6.85
C ASP A 136 3.50 -12.13 5.75
N PHE A 137 3.86 -11.24 4.83
CA PHE A 137 3.18 -11.03 3.56
C PHE A 137 4.20 -10.97 2.42
N ALA A 138 3.99 -11.69 1.33
CA ALA A 138 4.90 -11.65 0.18
C ALA A 138 4.52 -10.53 -0.79
N ASN A 139 3.30 -10.58 -1.31
CA ASN A 139 2.73 -9.55 -2.16
C ASN A 139 1.37 -9.14 -1.59
N GLY A 140 0.99 -7.89 -1.81
CA GLY A 140 -0.34 -7.44 -1.48
C GLY A 140 -0.50 -5.93 -1.61
N TYR A 141 -1.75 -5.50 -1.63
CA TYR A 141 -2.09 -4.10 -1.61
C TYR A 141 -3.35 -3.89 -0.76
N THR A 142 -3.44 -2.78 -0.05
CA THR A 142 -4.59 -2.47 0.80
C THR A 142 -5.69 -1.70 0.07
N GLY A 143 -5.33 -1.05 -1.05
CA GLY A 143 -6.07 0.08 -1.58
C GLY A 143 -5.73 1.36 -0.80
N ASP A 144 -6.51 2.40 -1.06
CA ASP A 144 -6.35 3.76 -0.54
C ASP A 144 -7.57 4.15 0.30
N GLY A 145 -7.37 4.96 1.33
CA GLY A 145 -8.41 5.52 2.18
C GLY A 145 -8.66 4.77 3.50
N LEU A 146 -9.63 5.32 4.22
CA LEU A 146 -10.17 4.74 5.45
C LEU A 146 -10.71 3.32 5.24
N ASN A 147 -10.64 2.51 6.30
CA ASN A 147 -11.08 1.10 6.29
C ASN A 147 -10.31 0.21 5.30
N ARG A 148 -9.15 0.67 4.85
CA ARG A 148 -8.15 -0.11 4.10
C ARG A 148 -6.93 -0.36 4.99
N GLY A 149 -6.29 -1.51 4.83
CA GLY A 149 -5.06 -1.83 5.57
C GLY A 149 -5.26 -1.98 7.08
N TYR A 150 -4.46 -1.27 7.88
CA TYR A 150 -4.44 -1.44 9.34
C TYR A 150 -4.71 -0.13 10.08
N HIS A 151 -5.74 -0.11 10.92
CA HIS A 151 -6.00 1.02 11.79
C HIS A 151 -5.00 1.03 12.95
N ILE A 152 -4.29 2.15 13.12
CA ILE A 152 -3.30 2.33 14.17
C ILE A 152 -3.78 3.33 15.21
N THR A 153 -3.48 3.03 16.47
CA THR A 153 -3.78 3.91 17.59
C THR A 153 -2.51 4.19 18.36
N TYR A 154 -2.23 5.47 18.60
CA TYR A 154 -1.13 5.90 19.46
C TYR A 154 -1.59 6.15 20.89
N THR A 155 -0.86 5.62 21.86
CA THR A 155 -1.00 5.98 23.28
C THR A 155 0.24 6.73 23.72
N ILE A 156 0.08 7.98 24.14
CA ILE A 156 1.16 8.81 24.67
C ILE A 156 0.97 8.97 26.17
N SER A 157 2.00 8.65 26.96
CA SER A 157 2.03 8.85 28.41
C SER A 157 3.15 9.82 28.79
N ASN A 158 2.88 10.68 29.78
CA ASN A 158 3.81 11.71 30.26
C ASN A 158 4.32 12.61 29.13
N SER A 159 3.40 13.16 28.33
CA SER A 159 3.69 13.96 27.14
C SER A 159 4.71 15.07 27.44
N LYS A 160 5.74 15.15 26.59
CA LYS A 160 6.76 16.19 26.59
C LYS A 160 6.97 16.69 25.17
N THR A 161 7.67 17.81 25.02
CA THR A 161 8.11 18.29 23.72
C THR A 161 9.05 17.27 23.08
N LEU A 162 8.72 16.85 21.87
CA LEU A 162 9.58 16.01 21.05
C LEU A 162 10.71 16.85 20.45
N PRO A 163 11.90 16.25 20.21
CA PRO A 163 12.97 16.92 19.49
C PRO A 163 12.50 17.44 18.12
N ALA A 164 13.11 18.52 17.65
CA ALA A 164 12.85 19.01 16.29
C ALA A 164 13.19 17.91 15.27
N GLY A 165 12.30 17.71 14.30
CA GLY A 165 12.43 16.64 13.29
C GLY A 165 12.21 15.22 13.84
N PHE A 166 11.53 15.06 14.97
CA PHE A 166 11.13 13.73 15.45
C PHE A 166 10.11 13.11 14.49
N GLU A 167 10.35 11.86 14.10
CA GLU A 167 9.51 11.11 13.16
C GLU A 167 9.30 9.68 13.68
N VAL A 168 8.09 9.16 13.46
CA VAL A 168 7.80 7.73 13.53
C VAL A 168 7.99 7.16 12.13
N ILE A 169 8.87 6.18 11.99
CA ILE A 169 9.22 5.56 10.71
C ILE A 169 8.48 4.23 10.60
N TYR A 170 7.88 4.01 9.44
CA TYR A 170 7.35 2.72 9.03
C TYR A 170 8.11 2.19 7.83
N ARG A 171 8.42 0.89 7.84
CA ARG A 171 9.24 0.27 6.79
C ARG A 171 8.75 -1.13 6.46
N ILE A 172 8.75 -1.47 5.18
CA ILE A 172 8.50 -2.82 4.70
C ILE A 172 9.84 -3.50 4.42
N GLN A 173 10.09 -4.68 5.01
CA GLN A 173 11.27 -5.51 4.72
C GLN A 173 10.98 -7.00 4.80
#